data_AF-A0A067L8W4-F1
#
_entry.id   AF-A0A067L8W4-F1
#
_cell.length_a   1.000
_cell.length_b   1.000
_cell.length_c   1.000
_cell.angle_alpha   90.00
_cell.angle_beta   90.00
_cell.angle_gamma   90.00
#
_symmetry.space_group_name_H-M   'P 1'
#
loop_
_entity.id
_entity.type
_entity.pdbx_description
1 polymer ?
#
loop_
_entity_poly.entity_id
_entity_poly.type
_entity_poly.pdbx_seq_one_letter_code
_entity_poly.pdbx_strand_id
1 'polypeptide(L)'
;MKYPNGDTTKNGYGHISLYLAMVETEAALKGNQVDVTLKFFVYDHIRDEYLTIEEGKVKNYHYLKTEHGFDQLLPLTTFEDPSNGYLVDDCCVLGVEVHVLKFAGSKGEKIKIIAEP
;
A
#
# COMPACT_ATOMS: atom_id res chain seq x y z
N MET A 1 11.35 -5.67 -1.95
CA MET A 1 10.91 -4.39 -2.58
C MET A 1 10.92 -4.57 -4.10
N LYS A 2 9.82 -4.25 -4.81
CA LYS A 2 9.70 -4.48 -6.27
C LYS A 2 10.26 -3.33 -7.13
N TYR A 3 10.21 -2.10 -6.63
CA TYR A 3 10.61 -0.90 -7.37
C TYR A 3 11.63 -0.05 -6.59
N PRO A 4 12.84 -0.57 -6.32
CA PRO A 4 13.90 0.19 -5.62
C PRO A 4 14.24 1.50 -6.32
N ASN A 5 14.23 1.52 -7.65
CA ASN A 5 14.57 2.70 -8.46
C ASN A 5 13.35 3.39 -9.07
N GLY A 6 12.17 3.10 -8.51
CA GLY A 6 10.92 3.70 -8.89
C GLY A 6 10.15 2.94 -9.97
N ASP A 7 8.83 3.11 -9.97
CA ASP A 7 7.93 2.64 -11.01
C ASP A 7 7.83 3.71 -12.11
N THR A 8 8.63 3.57 -13.16
CA THR A 8 8.66 4.53 -14.28
C THR A 8 7.34 4.59 -15.05
N THR A 9 6.47 3.58 -14.91
CA THR A 9 5.13 3.60 -15.52
C THR A 9 4.16 4.51 -14.76
N LYS A 10 4.49 4.88 -13.52
CA LYS A 10 3.67 5.73 -12.63
C LYS A 10 4.42 6.96 -12.12
N ASN A 11 5.34 7.51 -12.92
CA ASN A 11 6.10 8.71 -12.56
C ASN A 11 7.03 8.55 -11.34
N GLY A 12 7.50 7.32 -11.05
CA GLY A 12 8.41 7.05 -9.93
C GLY A 12 9.88 7.37 -10.18
N TYR A 13 10.24 7.99 -11.31
CA TYR A 13 11.65 8.24 -11.67
C TYR A 13 12.39 9.02 -10.56
N GLY A 14 13.58 8.54 -10.20
CA GLY A 14 14.42 9.17 -9.18
C GLY A 14 13.97 8.94 -7.73
N HIS A 15 12.98 8.08 -7.50
CA HIS A 15 12.43 7.78 -6.17
C HIS A 15 12.33 6.28 -5.96
N ILE A 16 12.30 5.84 -4.70
CA ILE A 16 11.75 4.53 -4.33
C ILE A 16 10.24 4.58 -4.56
N SER A 17 9.68 3.54 -5.19
CA SER A 17 8.23 3.30 -5.19
C SER A 17 7.91 2.06 -4.36
N LEU A 18 6.85 2.13 -3.56
CA LEU A 18 6.45 1.04 -2.68
C LEU A 18 4.94 0.90 -2.66
N TYR A 19 4.46 -0.33 -2.86
CA TYR A 19 3.05 -0.65 -2.92
C TYR A 19 2.74 -1.86 -2.04
N LEU A 20 1.60 -1.80 -1.37
CA LEU A 20 1.00 -2.94 -0.72
C LEU A 20 -0.04 -3.54 -1.67
N ALA A 21 0.26 -4.75 -2.15
CA ALA A 21 -0.61 -5.53 -3.02
C ALA A 21 -1.45 -6.52 -2.20
N MET A 22 -2.74 -6.61 -2.51
CA MET A 22 -3.61 -7.65 -1.98
C MET A 22 -3.52 -8.89 -2.86
N VAL A 23 -3.15 -10.04 -2.27
CA VAL A 23 -2.97 -11.32 -2.97
C VAL A 23 -4.23 -12.20 -2.86
N GLU A 24 -5.41 -11.59 -2.85
CA GLU A 24 -6.65 -12.34 -2.96
C GLU A 24 -7.01 -12.64 -4.41
N THR A 25 -7.71 -13.75 -4.64
CA THR A 25 -8.18 -14.09 -5.98
C THR A 25 -9.20 -13.06 -6.45
N GLU A 26 -9.24 -12.75 -7.75
CA GLU A 26 -10.25 -11.84 -8.33
C GLU A 26 -11.68 -12.26 -7.96
N ALA A 27 -11.92 -13.56 -7.80
CA ALA A 27 -13.19 -14.12 -7.35
C ALA A 27 -13.53 -13.71 -5.91
N ALA A 28 -12.55 -13.66 -5.01
CA ALA A 28 -12.75 -13.28 -3.61
C ALA A 28 -12.99 -11.77 -3.44
N LEU A 29 -12.50 -10.93 -4.37
CA LEU A 29 -12.79 -9.49 -4.38
C LEU A 29 -14.00 -9.10 -5.25
N LYS A 30 -14.62 -10.05 -5.95
CA LYS A 30 -15.76 -9.75 -6.83
C LYS A 30 -17.00 -9.43 -6.01
N GLY A 31 -17.37 -8.15 -5.95
CA GLY A 31 -18.46 -7.65 -5.11
C GLY A 31 -18.07 -7.39 -3.66
N ASN A 32 -16.79 -7.56 -3.32
CA ASN A 32 -16.22 -7.24 -2.01
C ASN A 32 -15.27 -6.04 -2.14
N GLN A 33 -15.17 -5.26 -1.07
CA GLN A 33 -14.23 -4.15 -0.94
C GLN A 33 -13.69 -4.07 0.48
N VAL A 34 -12.43 -3.64 0.61
CA VAL A 34 -11.76 -3.44 1.89
C VAL A 34 -11.23 -2.03 1.97
N ASP A 35 -11.72 -1.27 2.94
CA ASP A 35 -11.21 0.06 3.26
C ASP A 35 -10.12 -0.07 4.31
N VAL A 36 -8.92 0.42 4.01
CA VAL A 36 -7.79 0.43 4.94
C VAL A 36 -7.13 1.80 4.98
N THR A 37 -6.42 2.11 6.07
CA THR A 37 -5.37 3.14 6.04
C THR A 37 -4.01 2.46 6.08
N LEU A 38 -3.04 3.09 5.42
CA LEU A 38 -1.67 2.59 5.30
C LEU A 38 -0.70 3.61 5.86
N LYS A 39 0.22 3.14 6.70
CA LYS A 39 1.44 3.87 7.04
C LYS A 39 2.64 3.05 6.62
N PHE A 40 3.56 3.68 5.92
CA PHE A 40 4.81 3.07 5.51
C PHE A 40 5.93 3.60 6.39
N PHE A 41 6.92 2.74 6.64
CA PHE A 41 8.05 3.08 7.48
C PHE A 41 9.34 2.75 6.74
N VAL A 42 10.33 3.65 6.83
CA VAL A 42 11.70 3.41 6.38
C VAL A 42 12.59 3.56 7.61
N TYR A 43 13.31 2.49 7.97
CA TYR A 43 14.17 2.49 9.14
C TYR A 43 15.44 3.31 8.90
N ASP A 44 15.74 4.21 9.81
CA ASP A 44 16.99 4.94 9.89
C ASP A 44 17.93 4.20 10.85
N HIS A 45 18.91 3.51 10.28
CA HIS A 45 19.89 2.71 11.01
C HIS A 45 20.85 3.56 11.87
N ILE A 46 20.98 4.86 11.59
CA ILE A 46 21.88 5.76 12.35
C ILE A 46 21.19 6.27 13.60
N ARG A 47 19.91 6.63 13.49
CA ARG A 47 19.13 7.23 14.58
C ARG A 47 18.37 6.19 15.40
N ASP A 48 18.28 4.95 14.92
CA ASP A 48 17.46 3.89 15.51
C ASP A 48 15.98 4.29 15.59
N GLU A 49 15.48 4.91 14.50
CA GLU A 49 14.13 5.45 14.38
C GLU A 49 13.52 5.10 13.02
N TYR A 50 12.23 5.36 12.85
CA TYR A 50 11.53 5.17 11.58
C TYR A 50 11.04 6.49 11.01
N LEU A 51 11.41 6.77 9.75
CA LEU A 51 10.69 7.71 8.92
C LEU A 51 9.29 7.14 8.66
N THR A 52 8.25 7.83 9.11
CA THR A 52 6.85 7.45 8.91
C THR A 52 6.23 8.24 7.75
N ILE A 53 5.61 7.54 6.81
CA ILE A 53 5.03 8.12 5.59
C ILE A 53 3.57 7.65 5.46
N GLU A 54 2.63 8.59 5.51
CA GLU A 54 1.20 8.33 5.33
C GLU A 54 0.51 9.49 4.59
N GLU A 55 -0.54 9.20 3.82
CA GLU A 55 -1.34 10.24 3.14
C GLU A 55 -2.61 10.63 3.92
N GLY A 56 -2.90 9.96 5.05
CA GLY A 56 -4.17 10.12 5.79
C GLY A 56 -5.43 9.74 5.00
N LYS A 57 -5.29 9.15 3.80
CA LYS A 57 -6.38 8.76 2.91
C LYS A 57 -6.74 7.29 3.11
N VAL A 58 -8.04 7.02 3.12
CA VAL A 58 -8.55 5.64 3.03
C VAL A 58 -8.23 5.06 1.66
N LYS A 59 -7.70 3.84 1.66
CA LYS A 59 -7.38 3.05 0.49
C LYS A 59 -8.44 1.96 0.35
N ASN A 60 -9.21 2.05 -0.72
CA ASN A 60 -10.24 1.08 -1.05
C ASN A 60 -9.65 -0.01 -1.95
N TYR A 61 -9.47 -1.20 -1.42
CA TYR A 61 -9.07 -2.39 -2.16
C TYR A 61 -10.31 -3.09 -2.74
N HIS A 62 -10.28 -3.35 -4.03
CA HIS A 62 -11.32 -4.08 -4.76
C HIS A 62 -10.73 -4.70 -6.02
N TYR A 63 -11.51 -5.50 -6.76
CA TYR A 63 -10.99 -6.28 -7.89
C TYR A 63 -10.33 -5.45 -9.02
N LEU A 64 -10.64 -4.15 -9.17
CA LEU A 64 -9.98 -3.27 -10.16
C LEU A 64 -8.79 -2.51 -9.59
N LYS A 65 -8.65 -2.46 -8.27
CA LYS A 65 -7.59 -1.72 -7.56
C LYS A 65 -7.08 -2.54 -6.38
N THR A 66 -6.17 -3.45 -6.69
CA THR A 66 -5.59 -4.41 -5.72
C THR A 66 -4.26 -3.94 -5.14
N GLU A 67 -3.73 -2.80 -5.59
CA GLU A 67 -2.47 -2.22 -5.13
C GLU A 67 -2.67 -0.74 -4.75
N HIS A 68 -2.19 -0.37 -3.57
CA HIS A 68 -2.08 1.01 -3.11
C HIS A 68 -0.69 1.25 -2.52
N GLY A 69 -0.20 2.48 -2.63
CA GLY A 69 1.14 2.83 -2.18
C GLY A 69 1.56 4.19 -2.70
N PHE A 70 2.87 4.37 -2.83
CA PHE A 70 3.50 5.62 -3.24
C PHE A 70 4.32 5.38 -4.49
N ASP A 71 4.02 6.16 -5.53
CA ASP A 71 4.84 6.23 -6.73
C ASP A 71 6.18 6.93 -6.44
N GLN A 72 6.19 7.89 -5.53
CA GLN A 72 7.39 8.60 -5.08
C GLN A 72 7.44 8.58 -3.54
N LEU A 73 7.84 7.46 -2.95
CA LEU A 73 7.89 7.29 -1.49
C LEU A 73 9.03 8.12 -0.87
N LEU A 74 10.24 7.93 -1.40
CA LEU A 74 11.47 8.55 -0.89
C LEU A 74 12.40 8.84 -2.07
N PRO A 75 12.96 10.05 -2.23
CA PRO A 75 13.92 10.33 -3.28
C PRO A 75 15.14 9.42 -3.17
N LEU A 76 15.65 8.91 -4.29
CA LEU A 76 16.86 8.09 -4.31
C LEU A 76 18.05 8.85 -3.74
N THR A 77 18.17 10.14 -4.06
CA THR A 77 19.22 11.01 -3.50
C THR A 77 19.20 11.08 -1.97
N THR A 78 18.02 10.97 -1.36
CA THR A 78 17.88 10.93 0.10
C THR A 78 18.14 9.53 0.64
N PHE A 79 17.64 8.50 -0.05
CA PHE A 79 17.79 7.11 0.36
C PHE A 79 19.23 6.61 0.32
N GLU A 80 19.96 6.97 -0.74
CA GLU A 80 21.33 6.52 -1.01
C GLU A 80 22.39 7.36 -0.27
N ASP A 81 22.03 8.53 0.25
CA ASP A 81 22.95 9.35 1.05
C ASP A 81 23.24 8.65 2.40
N PRO A 82 24.48 8.22 2.64
CA PRO A 82 24.84 7.47 3.85
C PRO A 82 24.56 8.24 5.14
N SER A 83 24.49 9.59 5.10
CA SER A 83 24.20 10.41 6.29
C SER A 83 22.75 10.33 6.77
N ASN A 84 21.85 9.83 5.91
CA ASN A 84 20.44 9.64 6.24
C ASN A 84 20.15 8.25 6.84
N GLY A 85 21.06 7.28 6.70
CA GLY A 85 20.97 6.00 7.40
C GLY A 85 19.91 5.01 6.89
N TYR A 86 19.25 5.27 5.75
CA TYR A 86 18.21 4.40 5.21
C TYR A 86 18.73 3.17 4.44
N LEU A 87 19.96 3.24 3.94
CA LEU A 87 20.65 2.17 3.21
C LEU A 87 22.01 1.91 3.87
N VAL A 88 22.19 0.72 4.45
CA VAL A 88 23.44 0.29 5.10
C VAL A 88 23.76 -1.12 4.60
N ASP A 89 24.99 -1.33 4.11
CA ASP A 89 25.44 -2.61 3.55
C ASP A 89 24.48 -3.19 2.48
N ASP A 90 24.05 -2.33 1.55
CA ASP A 90 23.05 -2.63 0.51
C ASP A 90 21.71 -3.16 1.05
N CYS A 91 21.45 -2.97 2.35
CA CYS A 91 20.25 -3.39 3.04
C CYS A 91 19.45 -2.19 3.53
N CYS A 92 18.13 -2.31 3.48
CA CYS A 92 17.20 -1.36 4.09
C CYS A 92 16.07 -2.14 4.77
N VAL A 93 15.47 -1.54 5.80
CA VAL A 93 14.31 -2.11 6.48
C VAL A 93 13.10 -1.24 6.21
N LEU A 94 12.06 -1.87 5.65
CA LEU A 94 10.78 -1.24 5.33
C LEU A 94 9.69 -1.88 6.18
N GLY A 95 8.84 -1.04 6.75
CA GLY A 95 7.65 -1.46 7.50
C GLY A 95 6.38 -0.98 6.83
N VAL A 96 5.28 -1.66 7.12
CA VAL A 96 3.94 -1.19 6.80
C VAL A 96 2.98 -1.51 7.93
N GLU A 97 2.24 -0.51 8.38
CA GLU A 97 1.08 -0.68 9.27
C GLU A 97 -0.18 -0.60 8.40
N VAL A 98 -1.03 -1.61 8.55
CA VAL A 98 -2.30 -1.72 7.85
C VAL A 98 -3.41 -1.70 8.88
N HIS A 99 -4.27 -0.69 8.81
CA HIS A 99 -5.43 -0.61 9.68
C HIS A 99 -6.70 -0.79 8.85
N VAL A 100 -7.42 -1.89 9.10
CA VAL A 100 -8.66 -2.20 8.38
C VAL A 100 -9.82 -1.46 9.00
N LEU A 101 -10.46 -0.59 8.22
CA LEU A 101 -11.61 0.21 8.65
C LEU A 101 -12.92 -0.54 8.40
N LYS A 102 -13.04 -1.16 7.23
CA LYS A 102 -14.27 -1.82 6.81
C LYS A 102 -14.00 -2.93 5.81
N PHE A 103 -14.70 -4.03 5.99
CA PHE A 103 -14.90 -5.05 4.96
C PHE A 103 -16.36 -5.00 4.53
N ALA A 104 -16.63 -4.67 3.26
CA ALA A 104 -17.98 -4.68 2.71
C ALA A 104 -18.06 -5.75 1.63
N GLY A 105 -18.76 -6.85 1.93
CA GLY A 105 -19.03 -7.89 0.95
C GLY A 105 -20.47 -7.89 0.46
N SER A 106 -20.69 -8.48 -0.72
CA SER A 106 -22.03 -8.74 -1.24
C SER A 106 -22.77 -9.70 -0.29
N LYS A 107 -23.65 -9.15 0.55
CA LYS A 107 -24.73 -9.94 1.16
C LYS A 107 -25.55 -10.52 0.02
N GLY A 108 -25.69 -11.84 -0.02
CA GLY A 108 -26.44 -12.57 -1.03
C GLY A 108 -27.79 -11.91 -1.34
N GLU A 109 -28.15 -11.92 -2.62
CA GLU A 109 -29.40 -11.34 -3.14
C GLU A 109 -30.58 -11.81 -2.27
N LYS A 110 -31.19 -10.88 -1.53
CA LYS A 110 -32.54 -11.11 -1.01
C LYS A 110 -33.51 -10.83 -2.14
N ILE A 111 -33.73 -11.82 -2.99
CA ILE A 111 -34.87 -11.83 -3.89
C ILE A 111 -36.12 -11.96 -3.03
N LYS A 112 -36.80 -10.84 -2.77
CA LYS A 112 -38.17 -10.87 -2.26
C LYS A 112 -39.09 -11.11 -3.45
N ILE A 113 -39.56 -12.34 -3.61
CA ILE A 113 -40.71 -12.62 -4.46
C ILE A 113 -41.93 -12.08 -3.69
N ILE A 114 -42.48 -10.97 -4.17
CA ILE A 114 -43.78 -10.50 -3.73
C ILE A 114 -44.80 -11.41 -4.41
N ALA A 115 -45.48 -12.26 -3.63
CA ALA A 115 -46.68 -12.94 -4.10
C ALA A 115 -47.87 -12.03 -3.76
N GLU A 116 -48.49 -11.46 -4.80
CA GLU A 116 -49.86 -10.91 -4.75
C GLU A 116 -50.82 -12.02 -5.25
N PRO A 117 -52.05 -12.12 -4.69
CA PRO A 117 -53.05 -11.04 -4.62
C PRO A 117 -53.48 -10.60 -3.21
#